data_AF-A0A376MQY2-F1
#
_entry.id   AF-A0A376MQY2-F1
#
_cell.length_a   1.000
_cell.length_b   1.000
_cell.length_c   1.000
_cell.angle_alpha   90.00
_cell.angle_beta   90.00
_cell.angle_gamma   90.00
#
_symmetry.space_group_name_H-M   'P 1'
#
loop_
_entity.id
_entity.type
_entity.pdbx_description
1 polymer ?
#
loop_
_entity_poly.entity_id
_entity_poly.type
_entity_poly.pdbx_seq_one_letter_code
_entity_poly.pdbx_strand_id
1 'polypeptide(L)' 'MPPRRYNPDTRRDELLERINIDIPGAVAQALREDLGGTVDANNDITAKLFTGKLSLSCHSDHPREWRILRQTLG' A
#
# COMPACT_ATOMS: atom_id res chain seq x y z
N MET A 1 -7.55 -32.90 23.56
CA MET A 1 -6.79 -31.73 23.09
C MET A 1 -6.96 -30.60 24.09
N PRO A 2 -5.90 -29.92 24.53
CA PRO A 2 -6.05 -28.74 25.37
C PRO A 2 -6.81 -27.67 24.60
N PRO A 3 -7.74 -26.93 25.22
CA PRO A 3 -8.40 -25.81 24.56
C PRO A 3 -7.33 -24.78 24.18
N ARG A 4 -7.25 -24.47 22.87
CA ARG A 4 -6.38 -23.38 22.39
C ARG A 4 -6.90 -22.09 23.03
N ARG A 5 -6.14 -21.53 23.97
CA ARG A 5 -6.44 -20.20 24.53
C ARG A 5 -6.30 -19.19 23.40
N TYR A 6 -7.43 -18.73 22.89
CA TYR A 6 -7.49 -17.65 21.93
C TYR A 6 -7.10 -16.35 22.63
N ASN A 7 -6.00 -15.72 22.18
CA ASN A 7 -5.65 -14.38 22.61
C ASN A 7 -5.93 -13.40 21.47
N PRO A 8 -6.92 -12.49 21.61
CA PRO A 8 -7.24 -11.51 20.58
C PRO A 8 -6.07 -10.56 20.30
N ASP A 9 -5.26 -10.22 21.29
CA ASP A 9 -4.14 -9.28 21.13
C ASP A 9 -3.02 -9.90 20.30
N THR A 10 -2.65 -11.15 20.59
CA THR A 10 -1.67 -11.90 19.79
C THR A 10 -2.14 -12.04 18.33
N ARG A 11 -3.42 -12.35 18.10
CA ARG A 11 -3.97 -12.41 16.74
C ARG A 11 -3.92 -11.05 16.05
N ARG A 12 -4.17 -9.96 16.77
CA ARG A 12 -4.11 -8.60 16.22
C ARG A 12 -2.70 -8.30 15.72
N ASP A 13 -1.69 -8.56 16.54
CA ASP A 13 -0.29 -8.28 16.20
C ASP A 13 0.17 -9.13 15.00
N GLU A 14 -0.16 -10.42 14.99
CA GLU A 14 0.10 -11.32 13.86
C GLU A 14 -0.57 -10.84 12.56
N LEU A 15 -1.81 -10.34 12.65
CA LEU A 15 -2.53 -9.81 11.48
C LEU A 15 -1.91 -8.51 10.98
N LEU A 16 -1.48 -7.62 11.88
CA LEU A 16 -0.81 -6.37 11.50
C LEU A 16 0.51 -6.64 10.79
N GLU A 17 1.31 -7.59 11.29
CA GLU A 17 2.55 -8.00 10.64
C GLU A 17 2.29 -8.55 9.24
N ARG A 18 1.31 -9.44 9.10
CA ARG A 18 0.92 -10.02 7.80
C ARG A 18 0.42 -8.96 6.82
N ILE A 19 -0.42 -8.03 7.29
CA ILE A 19 -0.91 -6.91 6.46
C ILE A 19 0.24 -6.11 5.88
N ASN A 20 1.25 -5.80 6.69
CA ASN A 20 2.42 -5.03 6.24
C ASN A 20 3.25 -5.76 5.18
N ILE A 21 3.21 -7.09 5.14
CA ILE A 21 3.92 -7.93 4.17
C ILE A 21 3.08 -8.20 2.93
N ASP A 22 1.80 -8.53 3.12
CA ASP A 22 0.91 -9.03 2.07
C ASP A 22 0.37 -7.89 1.18
N ILE A 23 0.03 -6.73 1.77
CA ILE A 23 -0.55 -5.61 1.01
C ILE A 23 0.39 -5.09 -0.08
N PRO A 24 1.68 -4.80 0.18
CA PRO A 24 2.56 -4.26 -0.85
C PRO A 24 2.67 -5.17 -2.08
N GLY A 25 2.73 -6.49 -1.87
CA GLY A 25 2.78 -7.47 -2.96
C GLY A 25 1.48 -7.51 -3.77
N ALA A 26 0.34 -7.57 -3.09
CA ALA A 26 -0.97 -7.58 -3.74
C ALA A 26 -1.23 -6.28 -4.51
N VAL A 27 -0.90 -5.13 -3.94
CA VAL A 27 -1.05 -3.81 -4.58
C VAL A 27 -0.11 -3.67 -5.77
N ALA A 28 1.15 -4.08 -5.64
CA ALA A 28 2.09 -4.04 -6.76
C ALA A 28 1.63 -4.91 -7.93
N GLN A 29 1.10 -6.10 -7.65
CA GLN A 29 0.55 -6.97 -8.68
C GLN A 29 -0.66 -6.35 -9.38
N ALA A 30 -1.63 -5.84 -8.62
CA ALA A 30 -2.79 -5.15 -9.16
C ALA A 30 -2.40 -3.94 -10.03
N LEU A 31 -1.44 -3.13 -9.56
CA LEU A 31 -0.91 -2.00 -10.32
C LEU A 31 -0.19 -2.44 -11.59
N ARG A 32 0.55 -3.56 -11.57
CA ARG A 32 1.17 -4.10 -12.79
C ARG A 32 0.12 -4.54 -13.80
N GLU A 33 -0.94 -5.19 -13.37
CA GLU A 33 -2.02 -5.62 -14.28
C GLU A 33 -2.70 -4.40 -14.93
N ASP A 34 -2.90 -3.33 -14.17
CA ASP A 34 -3.51 -2.08 -14.65
C ASP A 34 -2.56 -1.25 -15.55
N LEU A 35 -1.28 -1.16 -15.18
CA LEU A 35 -0.27 -0.31 -15.85
C LEU A 35 0.56 -1.04 -16.92
N GLY A 36 0.13 -2.22 -17.36
CA GLY A 36 0.76 -2.93 -18.49
C GLY A 36 2.05 -3.68 -18.16
N GLY A 37 2.14 -4.23 -16.95
CA GLY A 37 3.19 -5.15 -16.50
C GLY A 37 4.25 -4.52 -15.58
N THR A 38 4.31 -3.19 -15.50
CA THR A 38 5.25 -2.46 -14.63
C THR A 38 4.50 -1.43 -13.81
N VAL A 39 4.93 -1.21 -12.56
CA VAL A 39 4.36 -0.17 -11.70
C VAL A 39 5.00 1.17 -12.07
N ASP A 40 4.61 1.72 -13.23
CA ASP A 40 5.00 3.04 -13.70
C ASP A 40 3.77 3.93 -13.87
N ALA A 41 3.68 4.98 -13.06
CA ALA A 41 2.58 5.94 -13.12
C ALA A 41 2.47 6.63 -14.49
N ASN A 42 3.56 6.67 -15.27
CA ASN A 42 3.53 7.18 -16.64
C ASN A 42 2.80 6.25 -17.61
N ASN A 43 2.48 5.01 -17.24
CA ASN A 43 1.69 4.13 -18.10
C ASN A 43 0.19 4.37 -17.99
N ASP A 44 -0.26 5.16 -17.00
CA ASP A 44 -1.66 5.57 -16.89
C ASP A 44 -2.00 6.61 -17.97
N ILE A 45 -2.62 6.14 -19.04
CA ILE A 45 -3.08 7.00 -20.14
C ILE A 45 -4.26 7.89 -19.73
N THR A 46 -5.06 7.47 -18.75
CA THR A 46 -6.22 8.25 -18.26
C THR A 46 -5.73 9.47 -17.50
N ALA A 47 -4.70 9.32 -16.68
CA ALA A 47 -4.02 10.43 -16.01
C ALA A 47 -3.42 11.44 -17.01
N LYS A 48 -2.90 10.98 -18.15
CA LYS A 48 -2.32 11.86 -19.19
C LYS A 48 -3.36 12.69 -19.95
N LEU A 49 -4.60 12.21 -20.03
CA LEU A 49 -5.69 12.95 -20.66
C LEU A 49 -6.17 14.13 -19.79
N PHE A 50 -5.80 14.15 -18.51
CA PHE A 50 -6.04 15.28 -17.63
C PHE A 50 -4.99 16.37 -17.83
N THR A 51 -5.30 17.35 -18.69
CA THR A 51 -4.52 18.60 -18.82
C THR A 51 -4.83 19.62 -17.71
N GLY A 52 -5.87 19.35 -16.93
CA GLY A 52 -6.22 20.12 -15.74
C GLY A 52 -5.39 19.66 -14.56
N LYS A 53 -4.66 20.59 -13.95
CA LYS A 53 -4.08 20.42 -12.62
C LYS A 53 -5.21 20.07 -11.65
N LEU A 54 -5.50 18.78 -11.47
CA LEU A 54 -6.19 18.31 -10.29
C LEU A 54 -5.23 18.59 -9.14
N SER A 55 -5.28 19.81 -8.61
CA SER A 55 -4.82 20.08 -7.26
C SER A 55 -5.78 19.33 -6.34
N LEU A 56 -5.70 17.99 -6.33
CA LEU A 56 -5.90 17.30 -5.08
C LEU A 56 -4.80 17.87 -4.19
N SER A 57 -5.17 18.84 -3.38
CA SER A 57 -4.47 19.10 -2.14
C SER A 57 -4.55 17.81 -1.34
N CYS A 58 -3.63 16.89 -1.62
CA CYS A 58 -3.19 15.89 -0.66
C CYS A 58 -2.57 16.70 0.49
N HIS A 59 -3.44 17.17 1.38
CA HIS A 59 -3.08 17.87 2.60
C HIS A 59 -2.07 16.97 3.29
N SER A 60 -0.81 17.40 3.23
CA SER A 60 0.33 16.64 3.71
C SER A 60 0.38 16.73 5.23
N ASP A 61 -0.69 16.33 5.90
CA ASP A 61 -0.64 15.93 7.29
C ASP A 61 -0.17 14.49 7.31
N HIS A 62 1.15 14.32 7.18
CA HIS A 62 1.82 13.04 7.28
C HIS A 62 1.98 12.67 8.76
N PRO A 63 1.19 11.73 9.32
CA PRO A 63 1.60 11.05 10.54
C PRO A 63 2.91 10.32 10.28
N ARG A 64 3.76 10.24 11.31
CA ARG A 64 5.18 9.82 11.29
C ARG A 64 5.46 8.43 10.69
N GLU A 65 4.43 7.69 10.27
CA GLU A 65 4.44 6.30 9.84
C GLU A 65 4.96 6.11 8.40
N TRP A 66 4.74 7.09 7.50
CA TRP A 66 5.14 6.98 6.09
C TRP A 66 6.64 7.19 5.82
N ARG A 67 7.45 7.45 6.86
CA ARG A 67 8.91 7.55 6.74
C ARG A 67 9.54 6.18 6.43
N ILE A 68 8.92 5.10 6.91
CA ILE A 68 9.46 3.74 6.78
C ILE A 68 9.43 3.29 5.31
N LEU A 69 8.32 3.52 4.61
CA LEU A 69 8.15 3.11 3.20
C LEU A 69 9.09 3.82 2.21
N ARG A 70 9.62 5.01 2.57
CA ARG A 70 10.57 5.73 1.72
C ARG A 70 12.03 5.32 1.94
N GLN A 71 12.36 4.64 3.06
CA GLN A 71 13.72 4.16 3.33
C GLN A 71 13.98 2.74 2.82
N THR A 72 12.92 1.93 2.64
CA THR A 72 13.03 0.54 2.16
C THR A 72 12.95 0.39 0.64
N LEU A 73 12.47 1.40 -0.08
CA LEU A 73 12.45 1.42 -1.54
C LEU A 73 13.50 2.43 -2.05
N GLY A 74 14.77 2.11 -1.80
CA GLY A 74 15.91 2.66 -2.52
C GLY A 74 16.23 1.78 -3.72
#